data_AF-A0A847G0K4-F1
#
_entry.id   AF-A0A847G0K4-F1
#
_cell.length_a   1.000
_cell.length_b   1.000
_cell.length_c   1.000
_cell.angle_alpha   90.00
_cell.angle_beta   90.00
_cell.angle_gamma   90.00
#
_symmetry.space_group_name_H-M   'P 1'
#
loop_
_entity.id
_entity.type
_entity.pdbx_description
1 polymer ?
#
loop_
_entity_poly.entity_id
_entity_poly.type
_entity_poly.pdbx_seq_one_letter_code
_entity_poly.pdbx_strand_id
1 'polypeptide(L)'
;MVTVTLFRKENCDECEKILEMLEELKLTHPHQVAIVNVNELEFNEQNLTRTAYPYIKVGPYVLHVPFSKADLQIALGASLDRARHLASVGDKSYERRISRGKSFTKTDRFSLWLSKNLIHLVNLFLFLYAGLPFLAPALMKANLTVPAKVIYTIYSPLCHQLGFRSWFLFGDQLFYPRDLAGIPDVKTFEEATGIQSTDVLAARSYIGDDSVGYKVALCERDTAIYASMLLFGVIFVLTGKRMKSLSWFAWIAIGLIPIG
;
A
#
# COMPACT_ATOMS: atom_id res chain seq x y z
N MET A 1 -0.02 -14.32 -36.34
CA MET A 1 -0.85 -15.06 -35.38
C MET A 1 -1.47 -14.05 -34.43
N VAL A 2 -2.78 -14.11 -34.23
CA VAL A 2 -3.55 -13.15 -33.41
C VAL A 2 -3.90 -13.78 -32.06
N THR A 3 -3.94 -12.99 -30.99
CA THR A 3 -4.44 -13.44 -29.68
C THR A 3 -5.94 -13.15 -29.58
N VAL A 4 -6.70 -14.20 -29.30
CA VAL A 4 -8.13 -14.15 -28.96
C VAL A 4 -8.25 -14.25 -27.44
N THR A 5 -8.96 -13.32 -26.82
CA THR A 5 -9.22 -13.37 -25.37
C THR A 5 -10.69 -13.71 -25.12
N LEU A 6 -10.96 -14.83 -24.46
CA LEU A 6 -12.29 -15.23 -24.00
C LEU A 6 -12.50 -14.77 -22.56
N PHE A 7 -13.50 -13.93 -22.33
CA PHE A 7 -13.91 -13.50 -21.01
C PHE A 7 -15.12 -14.33 -20.56
N ARG A 8 -14.98 -15.07 -19.46
CA ARG A 8 -16.00 -16.00 -18.94
C ARG A 8 -16.25 -15.84 -17.44
N LYS A 9 -17.45 -16.25 -16.99
CA LYS A 9 -17.79 -16.49 -15.58
C LYS A 9 -17.58 -17.97 -15.22
N GLU A 10 -17.54 -18.31 -13.93
CA GLU A 10 -17.24 -19.67 -13.44
C GLU A 10 -18.19 -20.78 -13.95
N ASN A 11 -19.43 -20.45 -14.32
CA ASN A 11 -20.38 -21.37 -14.96
C ASN A 11 -20.82 -20.81 -16.32
N CYS A 12 -20.19 -21.29 -17.39
CA CYS A 12 -20.42 -20.79 -18.75
C CYS A 12 -20.64 -21.95 -19.72
N ASP A 13 -21.88 -22.34 -19.92
CA ASP A 13 -22.27 -23.45 -20.82
C ASP A 13 -21.93 -23.15 -22.28
N GLU A 14 -21.98 -21.87 -22.67
CA GLU A 14 -21.69 -21.44 -24.04
C GLU A 14 -20.19 -21.36 -24.33
N CYS A 15 -19.34 -21.37 -23.31
CA CYS A 15 -17.90 -21.23 -23.47
C CYS A 15 -17.26 -22.45 -24.15
N GLU A 16 -17.77 -23.66 -23.90
CA GLU A 16 -17.26 -24.87 -24.55
C GLU A 16 -17.48 -24.82 -26.06
N LYS A 17 -18.67 -24.38 -26.50
CA LYS A 17 -19.00 -24.19 -27.92
C LYS A 17 -18.08 -23.15 -28.58
N ILE A 18 -17.76 -22.07 -27.87
CA ILE A 18 -16.84 -21.04 -28.38
C ILE A 18 -15.42 -21.60 -28.53
N LEU A 19 -14.95 -22.39 -27.57
CA LEU A 19 -13.63 -23.02 -27.62
C LEU A 19 -13.54 -24.05 -28.76
N GLU A 20 -14.60 -24.81 -29.00
CA GLU A 20 -14.69 -25.74 -30.13
C GLU A 20 -14.63 -24.99 -31.47
N MET A 21 -15.44 -23.93 -31.65
CA MET A 21 -15.39 -23.08 -32.84
C MET A 21 -13.99 -22.47 -33.07
N LEU A 22 -13.29 -22.06 -32.01
CA LEU A 22 -11.92 -21.56 -32.10
C LEU A 22 -10.95 -22.65 -32.54
N GLU A 23 -11.02 -23.85 -31.97
CA GLU A 23 -10.11 -24.95 -32.33
C GLU A 23 -10.30 -25.38 -33.78
N GLU A 24 -11.54 -25.46 -34.28
CA GLU A 24 -11.82 -25.75 -35.70
C GLU A 24 -11.23 -24.71 -36.65
N LEU A 25 -11.22 -23.43 -36.25
CA LEU A 25 -10.72 -22.33 -37.08
C LEU A 25 -9.21 -22.13 -37.00
N LYS A 26 -8.53 -22.82 -36.10
CA LYS A 26 -7.10 -22.63 -35.83
C LYS A 26 -6.19 -22.93 -37.01
N LEU A 27 -6.54 -23.94 -37.82
CA LEU A 27 -5.79 -24.31 -39.02
C LEU A 27 -5.90 -23.26 -40.13
N THR A 28 -7.11 -22.71 -40.33
CA THR A 28 -7.36 -21.73 -41.39
C THR A 28 -7.00 -20.30 -40.98
N HIS A 29 -7.17 -19.98 -39.70
CA HIS A 29 -6.93 -18.66 -39.11
C HIS A 29 -5.99 -18.81 -37.90
N PRO A 30 -4.66 -18.78 -38.06
CA PRO A 30 -3.72 -19.04 -36.96
C PRO A 30 -3.88 -18.05 -35.80
N HIS A 31 -4.30 -18.54 -34.64
CA HIS A 31 -4.53 -17.75 -33.44
C HIS A 31 -4.12 -18.48 -32.14
N GLN A 32 -3.96 -17.71 -31.06
CA GLN A 32 -3.79 -18.21 -29.69
C GLN A 32 -4.98 -17.78 -28.84
N VAL A 33 -5.43 -18.66 -27.95
CA VAL A 33 -6.56 -18.38 -27.05
C VAL A 33 -6.03 -18.09 -25.64
N ALA A 34 -6.43 -16.96 -25.08
CA ALA A 34 -6.23 -16.60 -23.68
C ALA A 34 -7.59 -16.58 -22.98
N ILE A 35 -7.71 -17.28 -21.84
CA ILE A 35 -8.95 -17.35 -21.08
C ILE A 35 -8.82 -16.48 -19.84
N VAL A 36 -9.80 -15.61 -19.62
CA VAL A 36 -9.85 -14.71 -18.47
C VAL A 36 -11.13 -14.99 -17.70
N ASN A 37 -10.98 -15.49 -16.46
CA ASN A 37 -12.08 -15.65 -15.53
C ASN A 37 -12.39 -14.31 -14.87
N VAL A 38 -13.55 -13.73 -15.15
CA VAL A 38 -13.88 -12.39 -14.62
C VAL A 38 -14.20 -12.39 -13.14
N ASN A 39 -14.53 -13.56 -12.56
CA ASN A 39 -14.77 -13.69 -11.12
C ASN A 39 -13.48 -13.49 -10.30
N GLU A 40 -12.31 -13.73 -10.91
CA GLU A 40 -11.00 -13.58 -10.27
C GLU A 40 -10.43 -12.16 -10.40
N LEU A 41 -11.07 -11.30 -11.19
CA LEU A 41 -10.61 -9.93 -11.38
C LEU A 41 -11.23 -9.02 -10.32
N GLU A 42 -10.38 -8.28 -9.60
CA GLU A 42 -10.78 -7.21 -8.67
C GLU A 42 -11.33 -5.97 -9.42
N PHE A 43 -12.22 -6.15 -10.40
CA PHE A 43 -12.91 -5.04 -11.05
C PHE A 43 -14.10 -4.58 -10.22
N ASN A 44 -14.38 -3.29 -10.31
CA ASN A 44 -15.54 -2.64 -9.70
C ASN A 44 -16.83 -3.39 -10.09
N GLU A 45 -17.56 -3.95 -9.12
CA GLU A 45 -18.75 -4.81 -9.30
C GLU A 45 -19.81 -4.20 -10.25
N GLN A 46 -19.84 -2.87 -10.34
CA GLN A 46 -20.74 -2.11 -11.22
C GLN A 46 -20.48 -2.32 -12.73
N ASN A 47 -19.24 -2.64 -13.14
CA ASN A 47 -18.93 -2.94 -14.54
C ASN A 47 -19.22 -4.41 -14.88
N LEU A 48 -18.99 -5.32 -13.92
CA LEU A 48 -19.25 -6.76 -14.06
C LEU A 48 -20.74 -7.10 -14.29
N THR A 49 -21.64 -6.24 -13.80
CA THR A 49 -23.09 -6.38 -13.94
C THR A 49 -23.66 -5.82 -15.24
N ARG A 50 -22.96 -4.88 -15.89
CA ARG A 50 -23.42 -4.23 -17.13
C ARG A 50 -22.96 -4.93 -18.42
N THR A 51 -21.92 -5.75 -18.35
CA THR A 51 -21.38 -6.45 -19.52
C THR A 51 -22.01 -7.83 -19.67
N ALA A 52 -22.51 -8.15 -20.86
CA ALA A 52 -22.98 -9.49 -21.20
C ALA A 52 -21.78 -10.43 -21.38
N TYR A 53 -21.68 -11.43 -20.51
CA TYR A 53 -20.70 -12.52 -20.56
C TYR A 53 -21.38 -13.82 -21.00
N PRO A 54 -20.69 -14.73 -21.70
CA PRO A 54 -19.31 -14.60 -22.17
C PRO A 54 -19.19 -13.69 -23.41
N TYR A 55 -18.00 -13.15 -23.63
CA TYR A 55 -17.68 -12.47 -24.88
C TYR A 55 -16.23 -12.73 -25.26
N ILE A 56 -15.92 -12.60 -26.55
CA ILE A 56 -14.57 -12.76 -27.07
C ILE A 56 -14.05 -11.44 -27.63
N LYS A 57 -12.75 -11.22 -27.46
CA LYS A 57 -12.02 -10.09 -28.04
C LYS A 57 -10.98 -10.63 -29.01
N VAL A 58 -11.10 -10.22 -30.27
CA VAL A 58 -10.17 -10.56 -31.35
C VAL A 58 -9.56 -9.25 -31.85
N GLY A 59 -8.35 -8.92 -31.38
CA GLY A 59 -7.75 -7.63 -31.67
C GLY A 59 -8.64 -6.44 -31.23
N PRO A 60 -9.09 -5.56 -32.15
CA PRO A 60 -10.00 -4.47 -31.84
C PRO A 60 -11.49 -4.88 -31.81
N TYR A 61 -11.84 -6.07 -32.31
CA TYR A 61 -13.22 -6.53 -32.43
C TYR A 61 -13.67 -7.25 -31.16
N VAL A 62 -14.91 -7.00 -30.74
CA VAL A 62 -15.54 -7.64 -29.58
C VAL A 62 -16.82 -8.31 -30.08
N LEU A 63 -16.98 -9.61 -29.82
CA LEU A 63 -18.19 -10.37 -30.14
C LEU A 63 -18.85 -10.82 -28.85
N HIS A 64 -20.08 -10.34 -28.64
CA HIS A 64 -20.96 -10.79 -27.56
C HIS A 64 -21.85 -11.94 -28.06
N VAL A 65 -22.16 -12.89 -27.18
CA VAL A 65 -23.08 -13.98 -27.50
C VAL A 65 -24.52 -13.45 -27.59
N PRO A 66 -25.38 -13.95 -28.50
CA PRO A 66 -25.12 -14.98 -29.51
C PRO A 66 -24.37 -14.48 -30.76
N PHE A 67 -23.39 -15.25 -31.22
CA PHE A 67 -22.72 -15.06 -32.51
C PHE A 67 -22.50 -16.41 -33.20
N SER A 68 -22.34 -16.39 -34.52
CA SER A 68 -22.11 -17.58 -35.34
C SER A 68 -20.64 -17.85 -35.61
N LYS A 69 -20.30 -19.07 -36.06
CA LYS A 69 -18.95 -19.40 -36.54
C LYS A 69 -18.49 -18.49 -37.67
N ALA A 70 -19.40 -18.02 -38.54
CA ALA A 70 -19.10 -17.09 -39.62
C ALA A 70 -18.68 -15.71 -39.07
N ASP A 71 -19.34 -15.21 -38.03
CA ASP A 71 -18.97 -13.94 -37.38
C ASP A 71 -17.55 -14.01 -36.78
N LEU A 72 -17.24 -15.15 -36.15
CA LEU A 72 -15.91 -15.43 -35.62
C LEU A 72 -14.84 -15.50 -36.72
N GLN A 73 -15.13 -16.17 -37.84
CA GLN A 73 -14.25 -16.22 -39.01
C GLN A 73 -13.95 -14.80 -39.54
N ILE A 74 -14.98 -13.97 -39.70
CA ILE A 74 -14.83 -12.58 -40.18
C ILE A 74 -13.94 -11.78 -39.22
N ALA A 75 -14.19 -11.87 -37.90
CA ALA A 75 -13.41 -11.14 -36.91
C ALA A 75 -11.94 -11.60 -36.87
N LEU A 76 -11.68 -12.91 -37.00
CA LEU A 76 -10.33 -13.48 -37.08
C LEU A 76 -9.60 -13.05 -38.36
N GLY A 77 -10.27 -13.16 -39.51
CA GLY A 77 -9.73 -12.74 -40.80
C GLY A 77 -9.35 -11.26 -40.80
N ALA A 78 -10.30 -10.39 -40.43
CA ALA A 78 -10.08 -8.95 -40.35
C ALA A 78 -8.94 -8.58 -39.39
N SER A 79 -8.80 -9.30 -38.27
CA SER A 79 -7.69 -9.08 -37.32
C SER A 79 -6.35 -9.54 -37.86
N LEU A 80 -6.31 -10.68 -38.56
CA LEU A 80 -5.10 -11.19 -39.20
C LEU A 80 -4.63 -10.25 -40.31
N ASP A 81 -5.54 -9.77 -41.15
CA ASP A 81 -5.21 -8.85 -42.25
C ASP A 81 -4.75 -7.50 -41.72
N ARG A 82 -5.43 -6.97 -40.69
CA ARG A 82 -4.96 -5.78 -39.97
C ARG A 82 -3.56 -5.96 -39.40
N ALA A 83 -3.28 -7.10 -38.77
CA ALA A 83 -1.96 -7.40 -38.20
C ALA A 83 -0.88 -7.50 -39.29
N ARG A 84 -1.18 -8.11 -40.44
CA ARG A 84 -0.29 -8.16 -41.60
C ARG A 84 -0.02 -6.77 -42.16
N HIS A 85 -1.05 -5.96 -42.33
CA HIS A 85 -0.93 -4.60 -42.85
C HIS A 85 -0.10 -3.70 -41.93
N LEU A 86 -0.35 -3.72 -40.61
CA LEU A 86 0.44 -2.95 -39.64
C LEU A 86 1.91 -3.38 -39.62
N ALA A 87 2.18 -4.68 -39.83
CA ALA A 87 3.54 -5.17 -39.96
C ALA A 87 4.20 -4.71 -41.28
N SER A 88 3.48 -4.72 -42.40
CA SER A 88 4.04 -4.29 -43.70
C SER A 88 4.34 -2.79 -43.76
N VAL A 89 3.55 -1.97 -43.05
CA VAL A 89 3.74 -0.51 -43.00
C VAL A 89 4.80 -0.10 -41.96
N GLY A 90 5.30 -1.05 -41.15
CA GLY A 90 6.34 -0.77 -40.13
C GLY A 90 5.82 0.12 -39.00
N ASP A 91 4.58 -0.09 -38.55
CA ASP A 91 3.99 0.71 -37.48
C ASP A 91 4.74 0.49 -36.15
N LYS A 92 5.54 1.49 -35.76
CA LYS A 92 6.36 1.44 -34.53
C LYS A 92 5.53 1.25 -33.26
N SER A 93 4.27 1.69 -33.24
CA SER A 93 3.41 1.56 -32.05
C SER A 93 2.92 0.13 -31.88
N TYR A 94 2.58 -0.53 -32.98
CA TYR A 94 2.19 -1.93 -33.06
C TYR A 94 3.36 -2.84 -32.69
N GLU A 95 4.55 -2.60 -33.26
CA GLU A 95 5.76 -3.37 -32.95
C GLU A 95 6.13 -3.29 -31.46
N ARG A 96 6.10 -2.09 -30.87
CA ARG A 96 6.34 -1.91 -29.42
C ARG A 96 5.30 -2.64 -28.57
N ARG A 97 4.03 -2.65 -28.98
CA ARG A 97 2.97 -3.35 -28.24
C ARG A 97 3.20 -4.86 -28.26
N ILE A 98 3.55 -5.41 -29.43
CA ILE A 98 3.85 -6.83 -29.59
C ILE A 98 5.11 -7.22 -28.80
N SER A 99 6.18 -6.41 -28.85
CA SER A 99 7.42 -6.71 -28.13
C SER A 99 7.24 -6.65 -26.61
N ARG A 100 6.52 -5.64 -26.11
CA ARG A 100 6.21 -5.50 -24.67
C ARG A 100 5.32 -6.63 -24.14
N GLY A 101 4.43 -7.18 -24.97
CA GLY A 101 3.60 -8.34 -24.61
C GLY A 101 4.35 -9.68 -24.59
N LYS A 102 5.55 -9.76 -25.19
CA LYS A 102 6.34 -10.99 -25.28
C LYS A 102 7.33 -11.19 -24.13
N SER A 103 7.74 -10.13 -23.44
CA SER A 103 8.74 -10.21 -22.39
C SER A 103 8.21 -9.68 -21.07
N PHE A 104 8.30 -10.53 -20.04
CA PHE A 104 8.11 -10.10 -18.67
C PHE A 104 9.46 -9.66 -18.12
N THR A 105 9.66 -8.35 -18.00
CA THR A 105 10.95 -7.80 -17.60
C THR A 105 11.18 -7.95 -16.09
N LYS A 106 12.43 -7.77 -15.64
CA LYS A 106 12.73 -7.67 -14.21
C LYS A 106 11.97 -6.52 -13.55
N THR A 107 11.76 -5.43 -14.28
CA THR A 107 11.00 -4.26 -13.81
C THR A 107 9.51 -4.60 -13.62
N ASP A 108 8.92 -5.39 -14.52
CA ASP A 108 7.53 -5.86 -14.37
C ASP A 108 7.39 -6.78 -13.15
N ARG A 109 8.38 -7.66 -12.93
CA ARG A 109 8.44 -8.52 -11.75
C ARG A 109 8.55 -7.70 -10.46
N PHE A 110 9.43 -6.71 -10.43
CA PHE A 110 9.59 -5.81 -9.30
C PHE A 110 8.32 -5.01 -9.05
N SER A 111 7.69 -4.48 -10.09
CA SER A 111 6.43 -3.72 -9.96
C SER A 111 5.32 -4.59 -9.39
N LEU A 112 5.18 -5.83 -9.87
CA LEU A 112 4.20 -6.78 -9.33
C LEU A 112 4.50 -7.14 -7.86
N TRP A 113 5.76 -7.38 -7.53
CA TRP A 113 6.19 -7.63 -6.15
C TRP A 113 5.90 -6.43 -5.26
N LEU A 114 6.23 -5.21 -5.71
CA LEU A 114 6.01 -3.98 -4.95
C LEU A 114 4.51 -3.74 -4.72
N SER A 115 3.67 -3.88 -5.74
CA SER A 115 2.21 -3.74 -5.59
C SER A 115 1.62 -4.73 -4.58
N LYS A 116 2.15 -5.97 -4.52
CA LYS A 116 1.69 -6.97 -3.55
C LYS A 116 2.22 -6.71 -2.13
N ASN A 117 3.42 -6.16 -2.00
CA ASN A 117 4.16 -6.03 -0.73
C ASN A 117 4.21 -4.61 -0.16
N LEU A 118 3.66 -3.60 -0.83
CA LEU A 118 3.75 -2.20 -0.44
C LEU A 118 3.32 -1.97 1.02
N ILE A 119 2.21 -2.58 1.45
CA ILE A 119 1.72 -2.45 2.82
C ILE A 119 2.72 -3.00 3.86
N HIS A 120 3.44 -4.08 3.55
CA HIS A 120 4.45 -4.64 4.45
C HIS A 120 5.65 -3.71 4.56
N LEU A 121 6.06 -3.09 3.45
CA LEU A 121 7.12 -2.08 3.44
C LEU A 121 6.72 -0.84 4.23
N VAL A 122 5.47 -0.38 4.09
CA VAL A 122 4.93 0.75 4.86
C VAL A 122 4.90 0.42 6.35
N ASN A 123 4.40 -0.76 6.74
CA ASN A 123 4.40 -1.20 8.14
C ASN A 123 5.82 -1.34 8.68
N LEU A 124 6.76 -1.88 7.90
CA LEU A 124 8.16 -1.98 8.30
C LEU A 124 8.77 -0.60 8.54
N PHE A 125 8.52 0.35 7.62
CA PHE A 125 8.99 1.72 7.78
C PHE A 125 8.39 2.37 9.02
N LEU A 126 7.08 2.25 9.25
CA LEU A 126 6.40 2.78 10.43
C LEU A 126 6.91 2.14 11.73
N PHE A 127 7.17 0.82 11.71
CA PHE A 127 7.76 0.11 12.85
C PHE A 127 9.15 0.62 13.18
N LEU A 128 10.02 0.80 12.18
CA LEU A 128 11.34 1.37 12.38
C LEU A 128 11.26 2.83 12.85
N TYR A 129 10.37 3.62 12.27
CA TYR A 129 10.21 5.03 12.61
C TYR A 129 9.64 5.25 14.03
N ALA A 130 8.58 4.53 14.40
CA ALA A 130 7.96 4.65 15.72
C ALA A 130 8.72 3.87 16.81
N GLY A 131 9.39 2.77 16.45
CA GLY A 131 10.07 1.89 17.40
C GLY A 131 11.51 2.29 17.72
N LEU A 132 12.28 2.79 16.76
CA LEU A 132 13.68 3.17 16.98
C LEU A 132 13.86 4.25 18.09
N PRO A 133 12.96 5.24 18.26
CA PRO A 133 13.03 6.18 19.38
C PRO A 133 13.02 5.55 20.77
N PHE A 134 12.39 4.38 20.94
CA PHE A 134 12.35 3.64 22.20
C PHE A 134 13.67 2.92 22.50
N LEU A 135 14.53 2.73 21.48
CA LEU A 135 15.87 2.18 21.68
C LEU A 135 16.80 3.19 22.36
N ALA A 136 16.59 4.50 22.16
CA ALA A 136 17.40 5.55 22.78
C ALA A 136 17.46 5.47 24.32
N PRO A 137 16.33 5.41 25.06
CA PRO A 137 16.37 5.26 26.50
C PRO A 137 16.92 3.91 26.97
N ALA A 138 16.71 2.83 26.21
CA ALA A 138 17.30 1.53 26.53
C ALA A 138 18.83 1.54 26.43
N LEU A 139 19.37 2.21 25.41
CA LEU A 139 20.81 2.42 25.26
C LEU A 139 21.37 3.33 26.35
N MET A 140 20.64 4.38 26.75
CA MET A 140 21.02 5.22 27.88
C MET A 140 21.11 4.40 29.18
N LYS A 141 20.11 3.56 29.46
CA LYS A 141 20.11 2.68 30.64
C LYS A 141 21.24 1.66 30.63
N ALA A 142 21.63 1.20 29.44
CA ALA A 142 22.78 0.33 29.24
C ALA A 142 24.15 1.06 29.25
N ASN A 143 24.19 2.36 29.60
CA ASN A 143 25.38 3.22 29.55
C ASN A 143 26.01 3.38 28.14
N LEU A 144 25.28 3.04 27.08
CA LEU A 144 25.68 3.21 25.68
C LEU A 144 25.28 4.60 25.18
N THR A 145 25.89 5.63 25.75
CA THR A 145 25.49 7.04 25.55
C THR A 145 25.67 7.54 24.12
N VAL A 146 26.77 7.17 23.45
CA VAL A 146 27.08 7.59 22.07
C VAL A 146 25.99 7.14 21.09
N PRO A 147 25.67 5.85 20.95
CA PRO A 147 24.63 5.42 20.01
C PRO A 147 23.24 5.95 20.40
N ALA A 148 22.94 6.13 21.69
CA ALA A 148 21.70 6.78 22.12
C ALA A 148 21.58 8.22 21.62
N LYS A 149 22.65 9.02 21.78
CA LYS A 149 22.71 10.41 21.30
C LYS A 149 22.57 10.54 19.78
N VAL A 150 23.05 9.55 19.02
CA VAL A 150 22.81 9.51 17.56
C VAL A 150 21.32 9.42 17.26
N ILE A 151 20.57 8.56 17.97
CA ILE A 151 19.11 8.44 17.79
C ILE A 151 18.43 9.76 18.15
N TYR A 152 18.73 10.35 19.32
CA TYR A 152 18.17 11.65 19.69
C TYR A 152 18.43 12.72 18.64
N THR A 153 19.64 12.76 18.09
CA THR A 153 20.05 13.74 17.07
C THR A 153 19.27 13.57 15.76
N ILE A 154 19.13 12.34 15.25
CA ILE A 154 18.40 12.05 14.01
C ILE A 154 16.92 12.46 14.12
N TYR A 155 16.31 12.27 15.29
CA TYR A 155 14.90 12.62 15.52
C TYR A 155 14.67 14.07 15.95
N SER A 156 15.70 14.80 16.38
CA SER A 156 15.59 16.18 16.85
C SER A 156 15.01 17.20 15.86
N PRO A 157 15.21 17.10 14.52
CA PRO A 157 14.54 17.97 13.56
C PRO A 157 13.11 17.52 13.24
N LEU A 158 12.78 16.26 13.48
CA LEU A 158 11.46 15.68 13.22
C LEU A 158 10.50 15.96 14.38
N CYS A 159 11.04 16.03 15.60
CA CYS A 159 10.31 16.26 16.82
C CYS A 159 11.10 17.19 17.73
N HIS A 160 10.44 18.17 18.35
CA HIS A 160 11.09 19.07 19.30
C HIS A 160 11.63 18.37 20.56
N GLN A 161 11.20 17.13 20.84
CA GLN A 161 11.66 16.32 21.97
C GLN A 161 11.57 17.07 23.32
N LEU A 162 10.50 17.84 23.55
CA LEU A 162 10.31 18.54 24.81
C LEU A 162 10.08 17.53 25.93
N GLY A 163 10.84 17.64 27.03
CA GLY A 163 10.74 16.72 28.17
C GLY A 163 9.31 16.55 28.65
N PHE A 164 8.59 17.66 28.88
CA PHE A 164 7.20 17.65 29.36
C PHE A 164 6.14 17.17 28.34
N ARG A 165 6.55 16.63 27.19
CA ARG A 165 5.67 16.03 26.15
C ARG A 165 6.25 14.71 25.63
N SER A 166 7.10 14.07 26.40
CA SER A 166 7.81 12.87 26.00
C SER A 166 7.61 11.77 27.02
N TRP A 167 7.58 10.54 26.53
CA TRP A 167 7.63 9.36 27.39
C TRP A 167 9.01 9.23 28.03
N PHE A 168 9.06 8.76 29.26
CA PHE A 168 10.27 8.40 29.98
C PHE A 168 10.23 6.90 30.32
N LEU A 169 11.35 6.21 30.14
CA LEU A 169 11.49 4.80 30.48
C LEU A 169 12.59 4.62 31.53
N PHE A 170 12.44 3.56 32.34
CA PHE A 170 13.42 3.17 33.36
C PHE A 170 13.59 4.15 34.53
N GLY A 171 12.55 4.94 34.84
CA GLY A 171 12.46 5.82 36.00
C GLY A 171 11.14 5.71 36.76
N ASP A 172 10.87 6.68 37.62
CA ASP A 172 9.72 6.70 38.55
C ASP A 172 8.36 6.77 37.84
N GLN A 173 8.26 7.56 36.75
CA GLN A 173 7.03 7.77 35.99
C GLN A 173 7.26 7.66 34.48
N LEU A 174 6.20 7.30 33.74
CA LEU A 174 6.24 7.22 32.29
C LEU A 174 6.15 8.59 31.60
N PHE A 175 5.63 9.59 32.28
CA PHE A 175 5.50 10.95 31.75
C PHE A 175 5.50 11.96 32.92
N TYR A 176 5.93 13.19 32.61
CA TYR A 176 6.00 14.31 33.54
C TYR A 176 5.37 15.53 32.87
N PRO A 177 4.08 15.82 33.12
CA PRO A 177 3.42 16.92 32.46
C PRO A 177 3.86 18.26 33.07
N ARG A 178 3.51 19.36 32.42
CA ARG A 178 3.60 20.68 33.07
C ARG A 178 2.52 20.81 34.14
N ASP A 179 2.76 21.63 35.15
CA ASP A 179 1.76 21.98 36.17
C ASP A 179 0.42 22.43 35.55
N LEU A 180 0.48 23.20 34.46
CA LEU A 180 -0.70 23.67 33.70
C LEU A 180 -1.58 22.53 33.13
N ALA A 181 -1.08 21.30 33.04
CA ALA A 181 -1.90 20.16 32.60
C ALA A 181 -2.91 19.71 33.67
N GLY A 182 -2.69 20.04 34.95
CA GLY A 182 -3.62 19.75 36.04
C GLY A 182 -3.92 18.27 36.25
N ILE A 183 -2.95 17.39 35.94
CA ILE A 183 -3.11 15.94 36.10
C ILE A 183 -2.80 15.59 37.57
N PRO A 184 -3.75 15.04 38.35
CA PRO A 184 -3.50 14.66 39.74
C PRO A 184 -2.56 13.45 39.83
N ASP A 185 -1.92 13.29 40.99
CA ASP A 185 -1.11 12.12 41.37
C ASP A 185 0.12 11.83 40.48
N VAL A 186 0.63 12.83 39.76
CA VAL A 186 1.88 12.73 38.98
C VAL A 186 2.80 13.91 39.28
N LYS A 187 4.10 13.66 39.42
CA LYS A 187 5.11 14.73 39.50
C LYS A 187 5.12 15.50 38.19
N THR A 188 5.15 16.82 38.28
CA THR A 188 5.33 17.70 37.12
C THR A 188 6.77 17.62 36.60
N PHE A 189 6.99 18.07 35.37
CA PHE A 189 8.34 18.15 34.77
C PHE A 189 9.26 19.07 35.58
N GLU A 190 8.72 20.20 36.03
CA GLU A 190 9.41 21.19 36.84
C GLU A 190 9.83 20.60 38.20
N GLU A 191 8.94 19.86 38.87
CA GLU A 191 9.24 19.19 40.14
C GLU A 191 10.26 18.07 39.99
N ALA A 192 10.16 17.28 38.91
CA ALA A 192 11.03 16.13 38.69
C ALA A 192 12.44 16.51 38.26
N THR A 193 12.60 17.60 37.50
CA THR A 193 13.88 17.95 36.86
C THR A 193 14.49 19.25 37.37
N GLY A 194 13.70 20.10 38.06
CA GLY A 194 14.08 21.47 38.41
C GLY A 194 14.12 22.44 37.22
N ILE A 195 13.82 21.98 36.01
CA ILE A 195 13.85 22.79 34.78
C ILE A 195 12.48 23.44 34.59
N GLN A 196 12.45 24.76 34.49
CA GLN A 196 11.24 25.51 34.19
C GLN A 196 10.76 25.21 32.76
N SER A 197 9.49 24.89 32.55
CA SER A 197 8.97 24.58 31.20
C SER A 197 8.96 25.77 30.23
N THR A 198 9.13 26.99 30.74
CA THR A 198 9.35 28.21 29.96
C THR A 198 10.74 28.24 29.32
N ASP A 199 11.73 27.54 29.89
CA ASP A 199 13.04 27.31 29.26
C ASP A 199 12.94 26.13 28.28
N VAL A 200 12.45 26.43 27.09
CA VAL A 200 12.24 25.46 26.00
C VAL A 200 13.54 24.77 25.60
N LEU A 201 14.69 25.46 25.66
CA LEU A 201 15.97 24.89 25.24
C LEU A 201 16.47 23.88 26.27
N ALA A 202 16.38 24.20 27.56
CA ALA A 202 16.71 23.27 28.64
C ALA A 202 15.76 22.06 28.64
N ALA A 203 14.46 22.29 28.48
CA ALA A 203 13.47 21.21 28.42
C ALA A 203 13.68 20.27 27.21
N ARG A 204 14.19 20.81 26.08
CA ARG A 204 14.55 20.01 24.90
C ARG A 204 15.83 19.21 25.10
N SER A 205 16.87 19.81 25.69
CA SER A 205 18.19 19.19 25.86
C SER A 205 18.22 18.15 26.98
N TYR A 206 17.28 18.20 27.91
CA TYR A 206 17.15 17.21 28.97
C TYR A 206 16.85 15.81 28.42
N ILE A 207 17.79 14.87 28.60
CA ILE A 207 17.68 13.47 28.15
C ILE A 207 17.06 12.57 29.23
N GLY A 208 17.33 12.87 30.50
CA GLY A 208 16.92 12.02 31.62
C GLY A 208 18.08 11.51 32.48
N ASP A 209 17.73 10.88 33.59
CA ASP A 209 18.62 10.31 34.60
C ASP A 209 18.00 9.04 35.21
N ASP A 210 18.65 8.43 36.19
CA ASP A 210 18.17 7.17 36.79
C ASP A 210 16.90 7.31 37.63
N SER A 211 16.55 8.51 38.11
CA SER A 211 15.33 8.75 38.89
C SER A 211 14.16 9.06 37.97
N VAL A 212 14.32 10.03 37.08
CA VAL A 212 13.26 10.45 36.16
C VAL A 212 13.04 9.41 35.06
N GLY A 213 14.10 8.68 34.71
CA GLY A 213 14.17 7.81 33.56
C GLY A 213 14.73 8.54 32.34
N TYR A 214 14.92 7.82 31.25
CA TYR A 214 15.41 8.37 29.99
C TYR A 214 14.27 8.60 29.01
N LYS A 215 14.30 9.76 28.37
CA LYS A 215 13.29 10.23 27.42
C LYS A 215 13.25 9.39 26.14
N VAL A 216 12.08 9.11 25.59
CA VAL A 216 11.96 8.56 24.23
C VAL A 216 12.30 9.66 23.22
N ALA A 217 13.04 9.34 22.16
CA ALA A 217 13.48 10.33 21.17
C ALA A 217 12.34 10.89 20.26
N LEU A 218 11.09 10.65 20.63
CA LEU A 218 9.88 11.03 19.92
C LEU A 218 8.83 11.44 20.96
N CYS A 219 8.08 12.53 20.69
CA CYS A 219 7.08 13.03 21.63
C CYS A 219 5.86 12.10 21.72
N GLU A 220 5.04 12.30 22.74
CA GLU A 220 3.81 11.55 22.97
C GLU A 220 2.84 11.62 21.80
N ARG A 221 2.68 12.82 21.20
CA ARG A 221 1.82 13.06 20.04
C ARG A 221 2.26 12.23 18.83
N ASP A 222 3.53 12.37 18.45
CA ASP A 222 4.05 11.67 17.28
C ASP A 222 4.04 10.15 17.52
N THR A 223 4.37 9.72 18.75
CA THR A 223 4.24 8.32 19.16
C THR A 223 2.81 7.81 18.92
N ALA A 224 1.79 8.55 19.38
CA ALA A 224 0.39 8.17 19.19
C ALA A 224 -0.01 8.10 17.71
N ILE A 225 0.40 9.09 16.89
CA ILE A 225 0.09 9.13 15.47
C ILE A 225 0.74 7.93 14.75
N TYR A 226 2.06 7.77 14.84
CA TYR A 226 2.76 6.75 14.07
C TYR A 226 2.52 5.34 14.59
N ALA A 227 2.37 5.15 15.91
CA ALA A 227 2.02 3.84 16.47
C ALA A 227 0.59 3.43 16.11
N SER A 228 -0.38 4.36 16.09
CA SER A 228 -1.74 4.03 15.66
C SER A 228 -1.82 3.71 14.17
N MET A 229 -1.07 4.43 13.31
CA MET A 229 -0.92 4.10 11.89
C MET A 229 -0.33 2.69 11.70
N LEU A 230 0.73 2.35 12.46
CA LEU A 230 1.33 1.02 12.44
C LEU A 230 0.33 -0.05 12.90
N LEU A 231 -0.36 0.18 14.01
CA LEU A 231 -1.36 -0.73 14.56
C LEU A 231 -2.47 -1.01 13.54
N PHE A 232 -3.02 0.04 12.93
CA PHE A 232 -4.00 -0.11 11.87
C PHE A 232 -3.44 -0.90 10.69
N GLY A 233 -2.22 -0.57 10.23
CA GLY A 233 -1.56 -1.28 9.14
C GLY A 233 -1.36 -2.76 9.41
N VAL A 234 -1.03 -3.14 10.65
CA VAL A 234 -0.91 -4.54 11.08
C VAL A 234 -2.28 -5.22 11.07
N ILE A 235 -3.31 -4.60 11.66
CA ILE A 235 -4.69 -5.12 11.64
C ILE A 235 -5.19 -5.29 10.20
N PHE A 236 -4.88 -4.36 9.31
CA PHE A 236 -5.26 -4.43 7.90
C PHE A 236 -4.63 -5.61 7.17
N VAL A 237 -3.37 -5.92 7.44
CA VAL A 237 -2.73 -7.12 6.90
C VAL A 237 -3.35 -8.38 7.51
N LEU A 238 -3.56 -8.43 8.83
CA LEU A 238 -4.11 -9.61 9.53
C LEU A 238 -5.56 -9.93 9.13
N THR A 239 -6.35 -8.93 8.78
CA THR A 239 -7.73 -9.10 8.27
C THR A 239 -7.78 -9.50 6.79
N GLY A 240 -6.63 -9.76 6.16
CA GLY A 240 -6.55 -10.12 4.75
C GLY A 240 -6.90 -8.97 3.80
N LYS A 241 -6.62 -7.72 4.21
CA LYS A 241 -6.87 -6.50 3.42
C LYS A 241 -8.34 -6.26 3.07
N ARG A 242 -9.27 -6.79 3.88
CA ARG A 242 -10.72 -6.75 3.63
C ARG A 242 -11.43 -5.49 4.13
N MET A 243 -10.75 -4.63 4.90
CA MET A 243 -11.35 -3.41 5.41
C MET A 243 -11.59 -2.40 4.28
N LYS A 244 -12.81 -1.89 4.19
CA LYS A 244 -13.20 -0.88 3.19
C LYS A 244 -12.64 0.49 3.59
N SER A 245 -12.46 1.37 2.61
CA SER A 245 -12.04 2.74 2.91
C SER A 245 -13.10 3.45 3.74
N LEU A 246 -12.65 4.30 4.66
CA LEU A 246 -13.53 5.18 5.41
C LEU A 246 -14.11 6.23 4.46
N SER A 247 -15.37 6.65 4.68
CA SER A 247 -15.92 7.78 3.93
C SER A 247 -15.14 9.06 4.25
N TRP A 248 -14.97 9.93 3.27
CA TRP A 248 -14.15 11.13 3.45
C TRP A 248 -14.66 12.04 4.57
N PHE A 249 -15.98 12.14 4.74
CA PHE A 249 -16.60 12.87 5.85
C PHE A 249 -16.25 12.28 7.22
N ALA A 250 -16.34 10.95 7.36
CA ALA A 250 -15.97 10.28 8.61
C ALA A 250 -14.47 10.42 8.91
N TRP A 251 -13.63 10.43 7.86
CA TRP A 251 -12.20 10.71 8.01
C TRP A 251 -11.94 12.13 8.53
N ILE A 252 -12.63 13.15 8.01
CA ILE A 252 -12.49 14.52 8.55
C ILE A 252 -12.97 14.57 10.00
N ALA A 253 -14.15 14.03 10.29
CA ALA A 253 -14.77 14.12 11.61
C ALA A 253 -13.96 13.43 12.71
N ILE A 254 -13.42 12.24 12.44
CA ILE A 254 -12.72 11.41 13.44
C ILE A 254 -11.21 11.62 13.37
N GLY A 255 -10.65 11.85 12.17
CA GLY A 255 -9.21 11.93 11.95
C GLY A 255 -8.64 13.34 12.06
N LEU A 256 -9.33 14.36 11.55
CA LEU A 256 -8.76 15.71 11.43
C LEU A 256 -9.21 16.64 12.56
N ILE A 257 -10.49 16.63 12.92
CA ILE A 257 -11.04 17.52 13.97
C ILE A 257 -10.30 17.35 15.31
N PRO A 258 -9.99 16.14 15.80
CA PRO A 258 -9.30 15.98 17.09
C PRO A 258 -7.83 16.41 17.11
N ILE A 259 -7.23 16.71 15.96
CA ILE A 259 -5.83 17.16 15.86
C ILE A 259 -5.72 18.69 16.11
N GLY A 260 -6.80 19.42 15.83
CA GLY A 260 -6.89 20.88 15.94
C GLY A 260 -7.10 21.39 17.35
#